data_AF-A0A356Z7V7-F1
#
_entry.id   AF-A0A356Z7V7-F1
#
_cell.length_a   1.000
_cell.length_b   1.000
_cell.length_c   1.000
_cell.angle_alpha   90.00
_cell.angle_beta   90.00
_cell.angle_gamma   90.00
#
_symmetry.space_group_name_H-M   'P 1'
#
loop_
_entity.id
_entity.type
_entity.pdbx_description
1 polymer ?
#
loop_
_entity_poly.entity_id
_entity_poly.type
_entity_poly.pdbx_seq_one_letter_code
_entity_poly.pdbx_strand_id
1 'polypeptide(L)'
;AARGVDRSRTCTLKTVYPFTFYIERFDSARQTSLLEKIPFDLKNLKVEMNKKYPLLTLERDTPYNLSPNPDYLNIRIYEGDAETANLPERFSGRDLVLQVHAPKSALPEQMVVCLDLAQAQLELTDVRHATGTAAKDFVNLLPAQTAWFNQLSKLNPNPSLMKDYRQHLQSLQQNERLPFSGHDKTTLYKLYAMIDIFQNRK
;
A
#
# COMPACT_ATOMS: atom_id res chain seq x y z
N ALA A 1 28.26 -8.84 35.65
CA ALA A 1 27.69 -9.46 34.44
C ALA A 1 26.19 -9.21 34.43
N ALA A 2 25.68 -8.47 33.44
CA ALA A 2 24.27 -8.48 33.05
C ALA A 2 24.21 -7.95 31.61
N ARG A 3 24.01 -8.87 30.67
CA ARG A 3 23.84 -8.62 29.24
C ARG A 3 22.37 -8.30 28.97
N GLY A 4 22.16 -7.42 27.99
CA GLY A 4 21.08 -7.57 27.01
C GLY A 4 19.71 -7.07 27.44
N VAL A 5 19.42 -5.81 27.14
CA VAL A 5 18.07 -5.45 26.68
C VAL A 5 18.22 -5.00 25.24
N ASP A 6 17.73 -5.87 24.37
CA ASP A 6 17.75 -5.74 22.93
C ASP A 6 17.08 -4.41 22.55
N ARG A 7 17.83 -3.53 21.89
CA ARG A 7 17.27 -2.33 21.28
C ARG A 7 16.38 -2.85 20.17
N SER A 8 15.08 -2.93 20.42
CA SER A 8 14.05 -3.05 19.38
C SER A 8 14.38 -2.03 18.29
N ARG A 9 15.07 -2.51 17.25
CA ARG A 9 15.40 -1.71 16.08
C ARG A 9 14.07 -1.58 15.35
N THR A 10 13.41 -0.43 15.53
CA THR A 10 12.27 -0.06 14.72
C THR A 10 12.75 0.01 13.27
N CYS A 11 12.47 -1.04 12.50
CA CYS A 11 12.78 -1.11 11.08
C CYS A 11 11.75 -0.24 10.34
N THR A 12 12.08 1.04 10.15
CA THR A 12 11.24 1.96 9.37
C THR A 12 11.53 1.77 7.88
N LEU A 13 10.94 0.76 7.25
CA LEU A 13 10.99 0.62 5.79
C LEU A 13 10.01 1.61 5.15
N LYS A 14 10.53 2.65 4.49
CA LYS A 14 9.70 3.55 3.67
C LYS A 14 9.39 2.88 2.34
N THR A 15 8.27 2.17 2.28
CA THR A 15 7.74 1.61 1.03
C THR A 15 6.46 2.33 0.64
N VAL A 16 6.15 2.36 -0.65
CA VAL A 16 4.88 2.83 -1.17
C VAL A 16 4.02 1.59 -1.43
N TYR A 17 2.75 1.64 -1.04
CA TYR A 17 1.78 0.61 -1.41
C TYR A 17 1.22 0.89 -2.82
N PRO A 18 1.54 0.05 -3.83
CA PRO A 18 1.28 0.38 -5.24
C PRO A 18 -0.14 0.06 -5.72
N PHE A 19 -0.95 -0.61 -4.89
CA PHE A 19 -2.25 -1.11 -5.30
C PHE A 19 -3.40 -0.23 -4.83
N THR A 20 -4.46 -0.17 -5.63
CA THR A 20 -5.71 0.50 -5.30
C THR A 20 -6.72 -0.52 -4.77
N PHE A 21 -7.45 -0.13 -3.72
CA PHE A 21 -8.55 -0.94 -3.19
C PHE A 21 -9.90 -0.53 -3.76
N TYR A 22 -10.78 -1.52 -3.95
CA TYR A 22 -12.13 -1.36 -4.46
C TYR A 22 -13.10 -2.15 -3.60
N ILE A 23 -14.27 -1.58 -3.32
CA ILE A 23 -15.37 -2.27 -2.63
C ILE A 23 -16.45 -2.64 -3.65
N GLU A 24 -16.97 -3.87 -3.55
CA GLU A 24 -18.07 -4.31 -4.38
C GLU A 24 -19.41 -3.75 -3.87
N ARG A 25 -20.21 -3.21 -4.79
CA ARG A 25 -21.56 -2.72 -4.54
C ARG A 25 -22.52 -3.35 -5.54
N PHE A 26 -23.67 -3.80 -5.06
CA PHE A 26 -24.74 -4.24 -5.95
C PHE A 26 -25.53 -3.03 -6.46
N ASP A 27 -25.69 -2.93 -7.78
CA ASP A 27 -26.55 -1.96 -8.44
C ASP A 27 -27.91 -2.60 -8.73
N SER A 28 -28.92 -2.24 -7.94
CA SER A 28 -30.28 -2.74 -8.09
C SER A 28 -30.97 -2.29 -9.38
N ALA A 29 -30.58 -1.14 -9.94
CA ALA A 29 -31.16 -0.62 -11.18
C ALA A 29 -30.65 -1.41 -12.40
N ARG A 30 -29.38 -1.82 -12.37
CA ARG A 30 -28.73 -2.58 -13.45
C ARG A 30 -28.72 -4.09 -13.21
N GLN A 31 -29.09 -4.55 -12.01
CA GLN A 31 -28.99 -5.95 -11.56
C GLN A 31 -27.57 -6.52 -11.71
N THR A 32 -26.56 -5.71 -11.41
CA THR A 32 -25.15 -6.08 -11.57
C THR A 32 -24.29 -5.61 -10.41
N SER A 33 -23.20 -6.31 -10.16
CA SER A 33 -22.15 -5.86 -9.23
C SER A 33 -21.22 -4.85 -9.90
N LEU A 34 -20.88 -3.80 -9.18
CA LEU A 34 -19.93 -2.76 -9.58
C LEU A 34 -18.80 -2.68 -8.54
N LEU A 35 -17.60 -2.34 -8.97
CA LEU A 35 -16.49 -2.01 -8.07
C LEU A 35 -16.38 -0.50 -7.92
N GLU A 36 -16.47 -0.03 -6.68
CA GLU A 36 -16.27 1.36 -6.31
C GLU A 36 -14.88 1.53 -5.71
N LYS A 37 -14.13 2.53 -6.18
CA LYS A 37 -12.78 2.79 -5.69
C LYS A 37 -12.84 3.34 -4.27
N ILE A 38 -12.11 2.72 -3.33
CA ILE A 38 -11.93 3.26 -1.99
C ILE A 38 -10.96 4.44 -2.08
N PRO A 39 -11.37 5.66 -1.66
CA PRO A 39 -10.53 6.84 -1.74
C PRO A 39 -9.46 6.81 -0.64
N PHE A 40 -8.39 6.05 -0.87
CA PHE A 40 -7.24 5.97 0.02
C PHE A 40 -6.05 6.68 -0.61
N ASP A 41 -5.49 7.69 0.06
CA ASP A 41 -4.30 8.41 -0.42
C ASP A 41 -3.02 7.59 -0.18
N LEU A 42 -2.87 6.59 -1.03
CA LEU A 42 -1.64 5.81 -1.16
C LEU A 42 -0.47 6.67 -1.58
N LYS A 43 -0.75 7.84 -2.18
CA LYS A 43 0.28 8.65 -2.80
C LYS A 43 1.18 9.36 -1.79
N ASN A 44 0.73 9.46 -0.53
CA ASN A 44 1.43 10.15 0.56
C ASN A 44 1.69 9.33 1.83
N LEU A 45 1.36 8.03 1.82
CA LEU A 45 1.38 7.18 3.01
C LEU A 45 2.78 6.68 3.40
N LYS A 46 3.47 7.33 4.35
CA LYS A 46 4.65 6.68 4.96
C LYS A 46 4.23 5.39 5.65
N VAL A 47 4.50 4.27 4.97
CA VAL A 47 4.20 2.91 5.42
C VAL A 47 5.20 2.56 6.51
N GLU A 48 4.69 2.28 7.70
CA GLU A 48 5.42 1.66 8.80
C GLU A 48 4.92 0.23 8.91
N MET A 49 5.82 -0.75 8.84
CA MET A 49 5.44 -2.16 8.76
C MET A 49 4.63 -2.66 9.95
N ASN A 50 4.78 -2.03 11.13
CA ASN A 50 4.07 -2.45 12.34
C ASN A 50 2.82 -1.61 12.62
N LYS A 51 2.28 -0.92 11.61
CA LYS A 51 1.09 -0.08 11.74
C LYS A 51 -0.07 -0.60 10.90
N LYS A 52 -1.27 -0.32 11.41
CA LYS A 52 -2.55 -0.53 10.74
C LYS A 52 -3.02 0.80 10.17
N TYR A 53 -3.47 0.79 8.93
CA TYR A 53 -3.90 2.00 8.24
C TYR A 53 -5.39 1.91 7.90
N PRO A 54 -6.24 2.78 8.46
CA PRO A 54 -7.66 2.78 8.16
C PRO A 54 -7.88 3.19 6.71
N LEU A 55 -8.59 2.35 5.95
CA LEU A 55 -8.93 2.58 4.54
C LEU A 55 -10.32 3.20 4.38
N LEU A 56 -11.28 2.72 5.17
CA LEU A 56 -12.71 2.93 4.97
C LEU A 56 -13.44 2.63 6.29
N THR A 57 -14.41 3.47 6.67
CA THR A 57 -15.36 3.18 7.74
C THR A 57 -16.68 2.71 7.15
N LEU A 58 -17.21 1.61 7.66
CA LEU A 58 -18.45 0.96 7.25
C LEU A 58 -19.43 0.95 8.43
N GLU A 59 -20.63 1.44 8.17
CA GLU A 59 -21.76 1.23 9.07
C GLU A 59 -22.31 -0.20 8.90
N ARG A 60 -22.93 -0.73 9.95
CA ARG A 60 -23.63 -2.03 9.92
C ARG A 60 -24.71 -2.12 8.83
N ASP A 61 -25.37 -1.00 8.52
CA ASP A 61 -26.37 -0.88 7.45
C ASP A 61 -25.81 -0.20 6.20
N THR A 62 -24.60 -0.62 5.81
CA THR A 62 -23.89 -0.08 4.65
C THR A 62 -24.57 -0.41 3.31
N PRO A 63 -24.54 0.52 2.33
CA PRO A 63 -25.00 0.27 0.96
C PRO A 63 -24.14 -0.75 0.20
N TYR A 64 -22.98 -1.14 0.74
CA TYR A 64 -22.09 -2.15 0.16
C TYR A 64 -22.44 -3.58 0.61
N ASN A 65 -23.55 -3.78 1.33
CA ASN A 65 -23.99 -5.12 1.73
C ASN A 65 -24.51 -5.90 0.51
N LEU A 66 -23.81 -6.97 0.16
CA LEU A 66 -24.15 -7.89 -0.93
C LEU A 66 -25.08 -9.02 -0.46
N SER A 67 -25.44 -9.06 0.83
CA SER A 67 -26.31 -10.10 1.38
C SER A 67 -27.76 -9.85 0.96
N PRO A 68 -28.46 -10.85 0.39
CA PRO A 68 -29.91 -10.76 0.20
C PRO A 68 -30.67 -10.89 1.53
N ASN A 69 -30.02 -11.42 2.58
CA ASN A 69 -30.59 -11.51 3.91
C ASN A 69 -30.24 -10.25 4.72
N PRO A 70 -31.23 -9.47 5.22
CA PRO A 70 -31.00 -8.24 5.98
C PRO A 70 -30.29 -8.46 7.32
N ASP A 71 -30.35 -9.65 7.90
CA ASP A 71 -29.72 -10.00 9.18
C ASP A 71 -28.22 -10.30 9.04
N TYR A 72 -27.74 -10.41 7.80
CA TYR A 72 -26.34 -10.71 7.49
C TYR A 72 -25.68 -9.55 6.76
N LEU A 73 -24.39 -9.43 7.01
CA LEU A 73 -23.49 -8.57 6.27
C LEU A 73 -22.61 -9.43 5.37
N ASN A 74 -22.61 -9.14 4.07
CA ASN A 74 -21.69 -9.72 3.10
C ASN A 74 -20.96 -8.58 2.36
N ILE A 75 -19.65 -8.46 2.55
CA ILE A 75 -18.83 -7.42 1.91
C ILE A 75 -17.62 -8.07 1.25
N ARG A 76 -17.22 -7.54 0.10
CA ARG A 76 -16.02 -7.95 -0.63
C ARG A 76 -15.18 -6.75 -1.02
N ILE A 77 -13.88 -6.83 -0.76
CA ILE A 77 -12.89 -5.83 -1.16
C ILE A 77 -11.85 -6.49 -2.04
N TYR A 78 -11.55 -5.79 -3.13
CA TYR A 78 -10.63 -6.21 -4.16
C TYR A 78 -9.43 -5.27 -4.22
N GLU A 79 -8.29 -5.83 -4.55
CA GLU A 79 -7.05 -5.11 -4.81
C GLU A 79 -6.72 -5.15 -6.30
N GLY A 80 -6.19 -4.06 -6.86
CA GLY A 80 -5.71 -4.05 -8.25
C GLY A 80 -4.82 -2.87 -8.60
N ASP A 81 -4.15 -2.97 -9.74
CA ASP A 81 -3.30 -1.90 -10.26
C ASP A 81 -4.10 -0.65 -10.63
N ALA A 82 -3.51 0.51 -10.38
CA ALA A 82 -4.15 1.82 -10.61
C ALA A 82 -4.51 2.10 -12.09
N GLU A 83 -4.01 1.31 -13.05
CA GLU A 83 -4.08 1.58 -14.49
C GLU A 83 -5.14 0.77 -15.27
N THR A 84 -5.92 -0.12 -14.62
CA THR A 84 -6.95 -0.89 -15.34
C THR A 84 -8.31 -0.18 -15.35
N ALA A 85 -8.59 0.54 -16.44
CA ALA A 85 -9.92 1.07 -16.74
C ALA A 85 -10.70 0.12 -17.68
N ASN A 86 -11.99 -0.08 -17.34
CA ASN A 86 -13.04 -0.90 -18.00
C ASN A 86 -13.22 -2.33 -17.45
N LEU A 87 -13.93 -2.41 -16.32
CA LEU A 87 -14.63 -3.59 -15.75
C LEU A 87 -15.92 -3.86 -16.55
N PRO A 88 -16.58 -5.05 -16.54
CA PRO A 88 -16.26 -6.46 -16.15
C PRO A 88 -15.83 -7.32 -17.38
N GLU A 89 -15.25 -8.54 -17.29
CA GLU A 89 -15.83 -9.85 -16.91
C GLU A 89 -15.34 -10.32 -15.52
N ARG A 90 -16.17 -10.05 -14.51
CA ARG A 90 -15.97 -10.23 -13.05
C ARG A 90 -14.53 -10.27 -12.52
N PHE A 91 -13.79 -9.22 -12.87
CA PHE A 91 -12.65 -8.69 -12.12
C PHE A 91 -11.25 -9.25 -12.44
N SER A 92 -11.01 -9.63 -13.71
CA SER A 92 -9.69 -10.01 -14.22
C SER A 92 -8.55 -9.07 -13.77
N GLY A 93 -7.55 -9.65 -13.09
CA GLY A 93 -6.37 -8.95 -12.57
C GLY A 93 -6.55 -8.29 -11.21
N ARG A 94 -7.69 -8.51 -10.53
CA ARG A 94 -7.93 -8.02 -9.17
C ARG A 94 -8.15 -9.15 -8.18
N ASP A 95 -7.38 -9.13 -7.10
CA ASP A 95 -7.42 -10.17 -6.08
C ASP A 95 -8.45 -9.81 -5.00
N LEU A 96 -9.27 -10.80 -4.62
CA LEU A 96 -10.15 -10.66 -3.47
C LEU A 96 -9.29 -10.70 -2.20
N VAL A 97 -9.13 -9.55 -1.55
CA VAL A 97 -8.24 -9.37 -0.39
C VAL A 97 -8.99 -9.31 0.93
N LEU A 98 -10.31 -9.10 0.89
CA LEU A 98 -11.17 -9.23 2.07
C LEU A 98 -12.55 -9.72 1.66
N GLN A 99 -13.06 -10.72 2.39
CA GLN A 99 -14.47 -11.08 2.37
C GLN A 99 -14.99 -11.20 3.80
N VAL A 100 -16.07 -10.49 4.10
CA VAL A 100 -16.76 -10.55 5.38
C VAL A 100 -18.11 -11.19 5.11
N HIS A 101 -18.42 -12.27 5.81
CA HIS A 101 -19.75 -12.86 5.82
C HIS A 101 -20.12 -13.23 7.26
N ALA A 102 -20.95 -12.40 7.90
CA ALA A 102 -21.27 -12.54 9.31
C ALA A 102 -22.68 -12.01 9.65
N PRO A 103 -23.32 -12.53 10.71
CA PRO A 103 -24.57 -11.98 11.20
C PRO A 103 -24.34 -10.57 11.79
N LYS A 104 -25.23 -9.63 11.49
CA LYS A 104 -25.15 -8.24 11.96
C LYS A 104 -25.22 -8.12 13.49
N SER A 105 -25.81 -9.12 14.17
CA SER A 105 -25.89 -9.18 15.64
C SER A 105 -24.53 -9.40 16.31
N ALA A 106 -23.57 -9.99 15.59
CA ALA A 106 -22.21 -10.21 16.08
C ALA A 106 -21.24 -9.07 15.71
N LEU A 107 -21.70 -8.08 14.95
CA LEU A 107 -20.88 -6.99 14.44
C LEU A 107 -21.19 -5.67 15.18
N PRO A 108 -20.17 -4.82 15.40
CA PRO A 108 -20.38 -3.49 15.94
C PRO A 108 -21.14 -2.60 14.93
N GLU A 109 -21.71 -1.50 15.41
CA GLU A 109 -22.33 -0.47 14.56
C GLU A 109 -21.32 0.12 13.58
N GLN A 110 -20.21 0.54 14.18
CA GLN A 110 -18.99 1.10 13.61
C GLN A 110 -17.95 0.07 13.17
N MET A 111 -17.64 -0.13 11.90
CA MET A 111 -16.52 -0.98 11.49
C MET A 111 -15.51 -0.19 10.66
N VAL A 112 -14.22 -0.50 10.82
CA VAL A 112 -13.13 0.11 10.05
C VAL A 112 -12.35 -0.99 9.36
N VAL A 113 -12.26 -0.88 8.04
CA VAL A 113 -11.35 -1.70 7.23
C VAL A 113 -9.96 -1.11 7.37
N CYS A 114 -9.02 -1.91 7.87
CA CYS A 114 -7.63 -1.52 8.04
C CYS A 114 -6.73 -2.37 7.15
N LEU A 115 -5.72 -1.74 6.57
CA LEU A 115 -4.56 -2.40 5.98
C LEU A 115 -3.54 -2.67 7.08
N ASP A 116 -3.37 -3.94 7.45
CA ASP A 116 -2.32 -4.39 8.35
C ASP A 116 -1.10 -4.81 7.53
N LEU A 117 -0.06 -3.98 7.56
CA LEU A 117 1.17 -4.24 6.81
C LEU A 117 2.09 -5.24 7.50
N ALA A 118 1.91 -5.47 8.80
CA ALA A 118 2.71 -6.45 9.53
C ALA A 118 2.32 -7.86 9.09
N GLN A 119 1.03 -8.05 8.81
CA GLN A 119 0.45 -9.31 8.34
C GLN A 119 0.18 -9.32 6.83
N ALA A 120 0.44 -8.20 6.13
CA ALA A 120 0.16 -8.02 4.70
C ALA A 120 -1.28 -8.41 4.30
N GLN A 121 -2.27 -7.98 5.10
CA GLN A 121 -3.67 -8.33 4.89
C GLN A 121 -4.61 -7.14 5.19
N LEU A 122 -5.84 -7.24 4.68
CA LEU A 122 -6.94 -6.40 5.14
C LEU A 122 -7.65 -7.08 6.31
N GLU A 123 -8.10 -6.27 7.27
CA GLU A 123 -8.90 -6.72 8.39
C GLU A 123 -10.05 -5.76 8.68
N LEU A 124 -11.12 -6.31 9.26
CA LEU A 124 -12.24 -5.53 9.76
C LEU A 124 -12.11 -5.39 11.28
N THR A 125 -12.08 -4.15 11.76
CA THR A 125 -11.89 -3.82 13.17
C THR A 125 -13.00 -2.90 13.67
N ASP A 126 -13.20 -2.83 14.98
CA ASP A 126 -14.04 -1.78 15.58
C ASP A 126 -13.32 -0.42 15.48
N VAL A 127 -14.08 0.65 15.25
CA VAL A 127 -13.61 2.06 15.26
C VAL A 127 -12.75 2.37 16.49
N ARG A 128 -13.08 1.78 17.65
CA ARG A 128 -12.32 1.98 18.90
C ARG A 128 -10.88 1.46 18.85
N HIS A 129 -10.57 0.59 17.89
CA HIS A 129 -9.24 -0.01 17.71
C HIS A 129 -8.49 0.52 16.47
N ALA A 130 -9.10 1.43 15.70
CA ALA A 130 -8.48 2.02 14.51
C ALA A 130 -7.49 3.15 14.88
N THR A 131 -6.28 2.79 15.31
CA THR A 131 -5.20 3.77 15.54
C THR A 131 -4.24 3.83 14.36
N GLY A 132 -4.44 4.78 13.45
CA GLY A 132 -3.53 4.99 12.33
C GLY A 132 -3.70 6.35 11.67
N THR A 133 -2.89 7.34 12.07
CA THR A 133 -2.76 8.58 11.31
C THR A 133 -1.77 8.36 10.16
N ALA A 134 -2.26 8.47 8.92
CA ALA A 134 -1.44 8.50 7.71
C ALA A 134 -0.47 9.70 7.76
N ALA A 135 0.81 9.44 8.04
CA ALA A 135 1.84 10.46 7.99
C ALA A 135 2.11 10.82 6.51
N LYS A 136 1.83 12.09 6.17
CA LYS A 136 1.92 12.68 4.82
C LYS A 136 3.36 13.04 4.45
N ASP A 137 4.24 12.06 4.23
CA ASP A 137 5.68 12.34 3.99
C ASP A 137 6.17 12.14 2.54
N PHE A 138 5.35 11.67 1.57
CA PHE A 138 5.86 11.38 0.20
C PHE A 138 5.97 12.57 -0.76
N VAL A 139 5.59 13.78 -0.36
CA VAL A 139 5.82 14.99 -1.19
C VAL A 139 7.31 15.16 -1.56
N ASN A 140 8.21 14.51 -0.81
CA ASN A 140 9.67 14.59 -1.00
C ASN A 140 10.34 13.29 -1.51
N LEU A 141 9.60 12.37 -2.14
CA LEU A 141 10.14 11.05 -2.53
C LEU A 141 11.31 11.15 -3.52
N LEU A 142 11.17 11.95 -4.58
CA LEU A 142 12.22 12.14 -5.58
C LEU A 142 13.45 12.87 -5.01
N PRO A 143 13.31 14.00 -4.28
CA PRO A 143 14.42 14.60 -3.53
C PRO A 143 15.15 13.60 -2.60
N ALA A 144 14.41 12.74 -1.91
CA ALA A 144 14.99 11.71 -1.04
C ALA A 144 15.76 10.63 -1.83
N GLN A 145 15.27 10.24 -3.01
CA GLN A 145 15.97 9.30 -3.89
C GLN A 145 17.26 9.91 -4.44
N THR A 146 17.26 11.18 -4.84
CA THR A 146 18.47 11.90 -5.26
C THR A 146 19.47 12.06 -4.12
N ALA A 147 19.01 12.34 -2.90
CA ALA A 147 19.87 12.39 -1.73
C ALA A 147 20.56 11.05 -1.45
N TRP A 148 19.82 9.94 -1.59
CA TRP A 148 20.37 8.59 -1.47
C TRP A 148 21.41 8.27 -2.55
N PHE A 149 21.13 8.62 -3.81
CA PHE A 149 22.11 8.50 -4.90
C PHE A 149 23.42 9.23 -4.58
N ASN A 150 23.32 10.46 -4.05
CA ASN A 150 24.48 11.26 -3.67
C ASN A 150 25.26 10.67 -2.48
N GLN A 151 24.61 9.91 -1.61
CA GLN A 151 25.30 9.18 -0.54
C GLN A 151 25.99 7.93 -1.06
N LEU A 152 25.31 7.15 -1.92
CA LEU A 152 25.88 5.95 -2.53
C LEU A 152 27.07 6.26 -3.42
N SER A 153 27.02 7.33 -4.22
CA SER A 153 28.11 7.71 -5.12
C SER A 153 29.42 8.01 -4.39
N LYS A 154 29.35 8.49 -3.14
CA LYS A 154 30.53 8.73 -2.29
C LYS A 154 31.22 7.45 -1.83
N LEU A 155 30.52 6.31 -1.88
CA LEU A 155 31.05 5.02 -1.46
C LEU A 155 31.77 4.27 -2.59
N ASN A 156 31.93 4.94 -3.74
CA ASN A 156 32.59 4.46 -4.96
C ASN A 156 32.10 3.09 -5.50
N PRO A 157 30.78 2.87 -5.64
CA PRO A 157 30.23 1.71 -6.34
C PRO A 157 30.55 1.73 -7.84
N ASN A 158 30.28 0.63 -8.52
CA ASN A 158 30.46 0.45 -9.96
C ASN A 158 30.02 1.70 -10.78
N PRO A 159 30.93 2.34 -11.54
CA PRO A 159 30.64 3.57 -12.28
C PRO A 159 29.55 3.42 -13.33
N SER A 160 29.47 2.26 -13.99
CA SER A 160 28.45 1.98 -15.01
C SER A 160 27.06 1.89 -14.38
N LEU A 161 26.94 1.19 -13.25
CA LEU A 161 25.70 1.09 -12.50
C LEU A 161 25.20 2.48 -12.03
N MET A 162 26.12 3.33 -11.56
CA MET A 162 25.77 4.68 -11.12
C MET A 162 25.39 5.61 -12.27
N LYS A 163 25.95 5.40 -13.46
CA LYS A 163 25.54 6.11 -14.68
C LYS A 163 24.10 5.76 -15.04
N ASP A 164 23.77 4.47 -15.05
CA ASP A 164 22.42 3.98 -15.35
C ASP A 164 21.41 4.46 -14.30
N TYR A 165 21.78 4.40 -13.02
CA TYR A 165 20.92 4.90 -11.94
C TYR A 165 20.66 6.41 -12.06
N ARG A 166 21.67 7.21 -12.43
CA ARG A 166 21.50 8.66 -12.68
C ARG A 166 20.55 8.92 -13.85
N GLN A 167 20.69 8.20 -14.95
CA GLN A 167 19.82 8.35 -16.12
C GLN A 167 18.37 8.00 -15.79
N HIS A 168 18.16 6.94 -14.99
CA HIS A 168 16.84 6.58 -14.48
C HIS A 168 16.22 7.72 -13.64
N LEU A 169 16.95 8.27 -12.68
CA LEU A 169 16.45 9.39 -11.86
C LEU A 169 16.13 10.64 -12.68
N GLN A 170 16.92 10.96 -13.71
CA GLN A 170 16.64 12.07 -14.63
C GLN A 170 15.38 11.81 -15.47
N SER A 171 15.14 10.57 -15.89
CA SER A 171 13.92 10.20 -16.62
C SER A 171 12.66 10.33 -15.76
N LEU A 172 12.77 10.15 -14.44
CA LEU A 172 11.69 10.37 -13.49
C LEU A 172 11.42 11.85 -13.22
N GLN A 173 12.41 12.73 -13.39
CA GLN A 173 12.24 14.18 -13.28
C GLN A 173 11.56 14.79 -14.51
N GLN A 174 11.82 14.25 -15.70
CA GLN A 174 11.35 14.83 -16.97
C GLN A 174 9.94 14.38 -17.37
N ASN A 175 9.54 13.19 -16.95
CA ASN A 175 8.20 12.72 -17.19
C ASN A 175 7.39 12.99 -15.92
N GLU A 176 6.40 13.88 -15.95
CA GLU A 176 5.39 14.11 -14.90
C GLU A 176 4.52 12.85 -14.67
N ARG A 177 5.16 11.72 -14.43
CA ARG A 177 4.52 10.46 -14.13
C ARG A 177 4.10 10.48 -12.67
N LEU A 178 3.08 9.68 -12.37
CA LEU A 178 2.61 9.43 -11.01
C LEU A 178 3.80 9.25 -10.06
N PRO A 179 3.71 9.72 -8.79
CA PRO A 179 4.83 9.75 -7.84
C PRO A 179 5.52 8.39 -7.56
N PHE A 180 5.00 7.28 -8.09
CA PHE A 180 5.47 5.90 -7.92
C PHE A 180 6.09 5.28 -9.16
N SER A 181 5.98 5.96 -10.31
CA SER A 181 6.50 5.40 -11.55
C SER A 181 8.01 5.13 -11.41
N GLY A 182 8.43 3.92 -11.77
CA GLY A 182 9.84 3.53 -11.73
C GLY A 182 10.45 3.36 -10.33
N HIS A 183 9.65 3.33 -9.26
CA HIS A 183 10.16 3.10 -7.90
C HIS A 183 10.75 1.68 -7.75
N ASP A 184 10.19 0.68 -8.43
CA ASP A 184 10.73 -0.66 -8.59
C ASP A 184 12.18 -0.64 -9.10
N LYS A 185 12.43 0.06 -10.21
CA LYS A 185 13.76 0.24 -10.79
C LYS A 185 14.68 1.04 -9.87
N THR A 186 14.17 2.09 -9.21
CA THR A 186 14.95 2.86 -8.24
C THR A 186 15.40 1.98 -7.06
N THR A 187 14.51 1.14 -6.53
CA THR A 187 14.85 0.20 -5.45
C THR A 187 15.89 -0.82 -5.92
N LEU A 188 15.74 -1.34 -7.15
CA LEU A 188 16.68 -2.29 -7.72
C LEU A 188 18.09 -1.69 -7.87
N TYR A 189 18.21 -0.46 -8.40
CA TYR A 189 19.50 0.23 -8.49
C TYR A 189 20.16 0.45 -7.11
N LYS A 190 19.37 0.79 -6.08
CA LYS A 190 19.87 0.92 -4.71
C LYS A 190 20.42 -0.41 -4.19
N LEU A 191 19.69 -1.51 -4.41
CA LEU A 191 20.11 -2.84 -3.97
C LEU A 191 21.40 -3.27 -4.67
N TYR A 192 21.48 -3.12 -5.99
CA TYR A 192 22.71 -3.43 -6.73
C TYR A 192 23.89 -2.57 -6.28
N ALA A 193 23.69 -1.27 -6.04
CA ALA A 193 24.76 -0.40 -5.57
C ALA A 193 25.22 -0.81 -4.17
N MET A 194 24.29 -1.18 -3.28
CA MET A 194 24.63 -1.69 -1.94
C MET A 194 25.39 -3.01 -2.02
N ILE A 195 24.93 -3.97 -2.83
CA ILE A 195 25.61 -5.27 -3.02
C ILE A 195 27.04 -5.05 -3.53
N ASP A 196 27.22 -4.20 -4.55
CA ASP A 196 28.55 -3.89 -5.11
C ASP A 196 29.48 -3.26 -4.06
N ILE A 197 28.97 -2.32 -3.25
CA ILE A 197 29.72 -1.74 -2.13
C ILE A 197 30.13 -2.81 -1.10
N PHE A 198 29.25 -3.75 -0.77
CA PHE A 198 29.56 -4.80 0.21
C PHE A 198 30.49 -5.88 -0.33
N GLN A 199 30.44 -6.16 -1.64
CA GLN A 199 31.31 -7.16 -2.27
C GLN A 199 32.72 -6.61 -2.56
N ASN A 200 32.83 -5.33 -2.92
CA ASN A 200 34.10 -4.68 -3.27
C ASN A 200 34.85 -4.05 -2.08
N ARG A 201 34.32 -4.16 -0.85
CA ARG A 201 34.97 -3.68 0.40
C ARG A 201 35.70 -4.76 1.20
N LYS A 202 36.09 -5.86 0.57
CA LYS A 202 37.03 -6.83 1.16
C LYS A 202 38.47 -6.35 1.03
#